data_AF-A0A3G8XHV5-F1
#
_entry.id   AF-A0A3G8XHV5-F1
#
_cell.length_a   1.000
_cell.length_b   1.000
_cell.length_c   1.000
_cell.angle_alpha   90.00
_cell.angle_beta   90.00
_cell.angle_gamma   90.00
#
_symmetry.space_group_name_H-M   'P 1'
#
loop_
_entity.id
_entity.type
_entity.pdbx_description
1 polymer ?
#
loop_
_entity_poly.entity_id
_entity_poly.type
_entity_poly.pdbx_seq_one_letter_code
_entity_poly.pdbx_strand_id
1 'polypeptide(L)'
;MVEDNIKNHLKDFSEQELAYFYRFRFKQQTLKTQKIIEEFLFSELSLSKKEIQKLIIKHKPLGLCRRCGSSKCFSYLVDYYPTNSWSLSYYKKEDFSTGARKKEKIECAVCGYIIFDPNRSLVIGILKKVVDLIKNR
;
A
#
# COMPACT_ATOMS: atom_id res chain seq x y z
N MET A 1 -2.10 25.78 -2.53
CA MET A 1 -1.24 24.88 -3.33
C MET A 1 -1.12 23.47 -2.76
N VAL A 2 -0.53 23.24 -1.57
CA VAL A 2 -0.43 21.85 -1.01
C VAL A 2 -1.79 21.31 -0.55
N GLU A 3 -2.65 22.18 -0.03
CA GLU A 3 -3.96 21.81 0.52
C GLU A 3 -4.96 21.46 -0.59
N ASP A 4 -4.94 22.22 -1.68
CA ASP A 4 -5.74 21.95 -2.88
C ASP A 4 -5.38 20.60 -3.51
N ASN A 5 -4.10 20.22 -3.48
CA ASN A 5 -3.64 18.92 -3.98
C ASN A 5 -4.19 17.74 -3.17
N ILE A 6 -4.32 17.88 -1.84
CA ILE A 6 -4.89 16.82 -0.98
C ILE A 6 -6.37 16.63 -1.31
N LYS A 7 -7.14 17.72 -1.35
CA LYS A 7 -8.58 17.67 -1.66
C LYS A 7 -8.82 17.12 -3.07
N ASN A 8 -8.05 17.57 -4.06
CA ASN A 8 -8.17 17.08 -5.43
C ASN A 8 -7.88 15.58 -5.54
N HIS A 9 -6.88 15.07 -4.82
CA HIS A 9 -6.62 13.63 -4.79
C HIS A 9 -7.78 12.83 -4.20
N LEU A 10 -8.43 13.35 -3.16
CA LEU A 10 -9.54 12.66 -2.48
C LEU A 10 -10.86 12.77 -3.24
N LYS A 11 -11.07 13.78 -4.08
CA LYS A 11 -12.28 13.94 -4.90
C LYS A 11 -12.50 12.77 -5.87
N ASP A 12 -11.43 12.10 -6.29
CA ASP A 12 -11.53 10.95 -7.20
C ASP A 12 -11.92 9.65 -6.49
N PHE A 13 -12.03 9.66 -5.17
CA PHE A 13 -12.39 8.49 -4.38
C PHE A 13 -13.90 8.42 -4.19
N SER A 14 -14.47 7.25 -4.41
CA SER A 14 -15.85 6.96 -3.99
C SER A 14 -16.01 7.07 -2.48
N GLU A 15 -17.23 7.26 -1.98
CA GLU A 15 -17.51 7.32 -0.54
C GLU A 15 -16.98 6.09 0.22
N GLN A 16 -17.09 4.90 -0.37
CA GLN A 16 -16.53 3.68 0.20
C GLN A 16 -15.00 3.76 0.28
N GLU A 17 -14.33 4.23 -0.77
CA GLU A 17 -12.89 4.41 -0.76
C GLU A 17 -12.46 5.46 0.26
N LEU A 18 -13.18 6.58 0.37
CA LEU A 18 -12.96 7.60 1.40
C LEU A 18 -13.09 7.01 2.81
N ALA A 19 -14.08 6.15 3.04
CA ALA A 19 -14.23 5.47 4.33
C ALA A 19 -13.04 4.54 4.64
N TYR A 20 -12.56 3.79 3.66
CA TYR A 20 -11.35 2.96 3.80
C TYR A 20 -10.08 3.80 3.98
N PHE A 21 -9.95 4.92 3.27
CA PHE A 21 -8.84 5.85 3.42
C PHE A 21 -8.84 6.44 4.84
N TYR A 22 -9.98 6.95 5.29
CA TYR A 22 -10.14 7.48 6.65
C TYR A 22 -9.80 6.44 7.72
N ARG A 23 -10.21 5.18 7.53
CA ARG A 23 -9.89 4.10 8.48
C ARG A 23 -8.40 3.75 8.55
N PHE A 24 -7.73 3.66 7.41
CA PHE A 24 -6.40 3.04 7.33
C PHE A 24 -5.26 4.03 7.19
N ARG A 25 -5.47 5.16 6.50
CA ARG A 25 -4.42 6.14 6.16
C ARG A 25 -4.48 7.40 7.01
N PHE A 26 -5.66 7.80 7.50
CA PHE A 26 -5.85 9.06 8.21
C PHE A 26 -4.84 9.28 9.35
N LYS A 27 -4.69 8.29 10.25
CA LYS A 27 -3.77 8.37 11.39
C LYS A 27 -2.29 8.39 11.01
N GLN A 28 -1.95 8.04 9.77
CA GLN A 28 -0.57 8.09 9.24
C GLN A 28 -0.21 9.48 8.73
N GLN A 29 -1.19 10.38 8.58
CA GLN A 29 -0.99 11.72 8.07
C GLN A 29 -0.55 12.67 9.19
N THR A 30 0.09 13.78 8.81
CA THR A 30 0.40 14.87 9.75
C THR A 30 -0.86 15.48 10.33
N LEU A 31 -0.79 16.10 11.52
CA LEU A 31 -1.95 16.77 12.14
C LEU A 31 -2.58 17.83 11.23
N LYS A 32 -1.75 18.57 10.48
CA LYS A 32 -2.24 19.56 9.51
C LYS A 32 -3.06 18.88 8.41
N THR A 33 -2.52 17.82 7.82
CA THR A 33 -3.21 17.04 6.77
C THR A 33 -4.49 16.38 7.30
N GLN A 34 -4.48 15.88 8.54
CA GLN A 34 -5.68 15.31 9.17
C GLN A 34 -6.80 16.34 9.26
N LYS A 35 -6.53 17.57 9.69
CA LYS A 35 -7.56 18.63 9.76
C LYS A 35 -8.18 18.91 8.38
N ILE A 36 -7.35 19.00 7.34
CA ILE A 36 -7.81 19.21 5.96
C ILE A 36 -8.70 18.05 5.49
N ILE A 37 -8.31 16.81 5.80
CA ILE A 37 -9.10 15.63 5.46
C ILE A 37 -10.44 15.64 6.21
N GLU A 38 -10.46 15.96 7.51
CA GLU A 38 -11.70 16.03 8.29
C GLU A 38 -12.63 17.13 7.80
N GLU A 39 -12.10 18.32 7.47
CA GLU A 39 -12.89 19.40 6.88
C GLU A 39 -13.50 18.98 5.54
N PHE A 40 -12.70 18.36 4.67
CA PHE A 40 -13.19 17.87 3.38
C PHE A 40 -14.27 16.80 3.53
N LEU A 41 -14.06 15.80 4.41
CA LEU A 41 -15.01 14.71 4.60
C LEU A 41 -16.28 15.17 5.32
N PHE A 42 -16.15 15.94 6.40
CA PHE A 42 -17.27 16.22 7.31
C PHE A 42 -18.01 17.51 6.96
N SER A 43 -17.30 18.53 6.45
CA SER A 43 -17.91 19.81 6.11
C SER A 43 -18.30 19.87 4.63
N GLU A 44 -17.40 19.50 3.72
CA GLU A 44 -17.68 19.60 2.27
C GLU A 44 -18.54 18.44 1.76
N LEU A 45 -18.21 17.20 2.14
CA LEU A 45 -18.96 16.00 1.71
C LEU A 45 -20.06 15.57 2.69
N SER A 46 -20.19 16.24 3.84
CA SER A 46 -21.19 15.92 4.88
C SER A 46 -21.18 14.46 5.36
N LEU A 47 -20.02 13.80 5.32
CA LEU A 47 -19.89 12.34 5.46
C LEU A 47 -19.50 11.97 6.90
N SER A 48 -20.48 11.81 7.78
CA SER A 48 -20.27 11.66 9.23
C SER A 48 -19.44 10.42 9.60
N LYS A 49 -18.83 10.45 10.80
CA LYS A 49 -18.10 9.29 11.35
C LYS A 49 -18.94 8.01 11.41
N LYS A 50 -20.26 8.12 11.63
CA LYS A 50 -21.18 6.99 11.63
C LYS A 50 -21.38 6.42 10.22
N GLU A 51 -21.49 7.27 9.21
CA GLU A 51 -21.60 6.85 7.80
C GLU A 51 -20.32 6.19 7.32
N ILE A 52 -19.16 6.76 7.65
CA ILE A 52 -17.85 6.13 7.38
C ILE A 52 -17.82 4.70 7.93
N GLN A 53 -18.27 4.48 9.16
CA GLN A 53 -18.31 3.14 9.75
C GLN A 53 -19.24 2.18 9.00
N LYS A 54 -20.41 2.66 8.55
CA LYS A 54 -21.36 1.85 7.77
C LYS A 54 -20.85 1.48 6.38
N LEU A 55 -20.09 2.38 5.74
CA LEU A 55 -19.53 2.18 4.41
C LEU A 55 -18.40 1.12 4.37
N ILE A 56 -17.83 0.76 5.54
CA ILE A 56 -16.84 -0.31 5.64
C ILE A 56 -17.57 -1.66 5.67
N ILE A 57 -17.85 -2.19 4.48
CA ILE A 57 -18.54 -3.47 4.30
C ILE A 57 -17.56 -4.65 4.50
N LYS A 58 -18.06 -5.78 5.03
CA LYS A 58 -17.29 -7.01 5.25
C LYS A 58 -17.00 -7.76 3.94
N HIS A 59 -17.96 -7.77 3.01
CA HIS A 59 -17.82 -8.27 1.64
C HIS A 59 -17.41 -7.15 0.70
N LYS A 60 -16.39 -7.40 -0.12
CA LYS A 60 -15.77 -6.37 -0.97
C LYS A 60 -15.97 -6.72 -2.44
N PRO A 61 -16.33 -5.75 -3.29
CA PRO A 61 -16.39 -5.95 -4.73
C PRO A 61 -15.02 -6.31 -5.32
N LEU A 62 -15.03 -6.89 -6.52
CA LEU A 62 -13.85 -7.35 -7.27
C LEU A 62 -12.99 -6.16 -7.70
N GLY A 63 -11.88 -5.93 -6.99
CA GLY A 63 -10.81 -5.02 -7.41
C GLY A 63 -9.44 -5.57 -7.01
N LEU A 64 -8.38 -4.87 -7.41
CA LEU A 64 -7.00 -5.34 -7.19
C LEU A 64 -6.64 -5.41 -5.70
N CYS A 65 -7.18 -4.51 -4.88
CA CYS A 65 -6.93 -4.50 -3.44
C CYS A 65 -7.88 -5.44 -2.67
N ARG A 66 -7.34 -6.54 -2.14
CA ARG A 66 -8.07 -7.48 -1.27
C ARG A 66 -8.59 -6.86 0.03
N ARG A 67 -8.06 -5.71 0.45
CA ARG A 67 -8.45 -5.06 1.72
C ARG A 67 -9.58 -4.04 1.59
N CYS A 68 -9.70 -3.30 0.49
CA CYS A 68 -10.80 -2.33 0.33
C CYS A 68 -11.61 -2.51 -0.95
N GLY A 69 -11.24 -3.44 -1.84
CA GLY A 69 -11.92 -3.65 -3.13
C GLY A 69 -11.58 -2.58 -4.18
N SER A 70 -10.78 -1.56 -3.86
CA SER A 70 -10.38 -0.53 -4.81
C SER A 70 -9.42 -1.06 -5.88
N SER A 71 -9.57 -0.55 -7.10
CA SER A 71 -8.62 -0.71 -8.21
C SER A 71 -7.52 0.36 -8.21
N LYS A 72 -7.66 1.43 -7.40
CA LYS A 72 -6.68 2.52 -7.32
C LYS A 72 -5.42 2.05 -6.59
N CYS A 73 -4.35 1.91 -7.36
CA CYS A 73 -3.02 1.56 -6.87
C CYS A 73 -1.97 2.50 -7.46
N PHE A 74 -0.83 2.59 -6.80
CA PHE A 74 0.36 3.20 -7.34
C PHE A 74 1.52 2.22 -7.22
N SER A 75 2.39 2.24 -8.23
CA SER A 75 3.65 1.53 -8.22
C SER A 75 4.79 2.50 -7.95
N TYR A 76 5.80 2.02 -7.24
CA TYR A 76 7.04 2.76 -7.02
C TYR A 76 8.22 1.80 -6.94
N LEU A 77 9.39 2.30 -7.33
CA LEU A 77 10.61 1.52 -7.31
C LEU A 77 11.18 1.48 -5.89
N VAL A 78 11.45 0.27 -5.40
CA VAL A 78 12.14 0.03 -4.14
C VAL A 78 13.45 -0.69 -4.39
N ASP A 79 14.41 -0.50 -3.48
CA ASP A 79 15.61 -1.32 -3.47
C ASP A 79 15.25 -2.76 -3.09
N TYR A 80 15.63 -3.66 -3.99
CA TYR A 80 15.45 -5.08 -3.87
C TYR A 80 16.69 -5.70 -3.23
N TYR A 81 16.46 -6.44 -2.15
CA TYR A 81 17.49 -7.13 -1.39
C TYR A 81 17.20 -8.64 -1.43
N PRO A 82 17.73 -9.39 -2.41
CA PRO A 82 17.65 -10.85 -2.42
C PRO A 82 18.33 -11.40 -1.16
N THR A 83 17.53 -12.04 -0.30
CA THR A 83 18.00 -12.65 0.95
C THR A 83 18.59 -14.05 0.74
N ASN A 84 18.65 -14.51 -0.52
CA ASN A 84 19.14 -15.83 -0.93
C ASN A 84 20.66 -15.90 -1.18
N SER A 85 21.43 -14.87 -0.80
CA SER A 85 22.89 -14.97 -0.78
C SER A 85 23.41 -14.86 0.65
N TRP A 86 23.78 -16.00 1.23
CA TRP A 86 24.67 -16.11 2.40
C TRP A 86 26.11 -15.65 2.09
N SER A 87 26.23 -14.60 1.28
CA SER A 87 27.49 -14.02 0.86
C SER A 87 27.27 -12.53 0.68
N LEU A 88 27.74 -11.74 1.65
CA LEU A 88 27.87 -10.29 1.60
C LEU A 88 28.71 -9.78 0.39
N SER A 89 29.28 -10.68 -0.41
CA SER A 89 30.27 -10.38 -1.45
C SER A 89 29.76 -10.36 -2.89
N TYR A 90 28.48 -10.63 -3.18
CA TYR A 90 28.02 -10.81 -4.57
C TYR A 90 27.55 -9.57 -5.31
N TYR A 91 27.54 -8.41 -4.65
CA TYR A 91 27.26 -7.16 -5.34
C TYR A 91 28.54 -6.48 -5.78
N LYS A 92 28.77 -6.46 -7.08
CA LYS A 92 29.80 -5.57 -7.64
C LYS A 92 29.32 -4.13 -7.46
N LYS A 93 30.25 -3.19 -7.26
CA LYS A 93 29.94 -1.74 -7.27
C LYS A 93 29.13 -1.34 -8.51
N GLU A 94 29.33 -2.06 -9.63
CA GLU A 94 28.62 -1.94 -10.90
C GLU A 94 27.09 -2.21 -10.81
N ASP A 95 26.62 -3.04 -9.87
CA ASP A 95 25.17 -3.29 -9.69
C ASP A 95 24.46 -2.10 -9.02
N PHE A 96 25.21 -1.23 -8.33
CA PHE A 96 24.67 0.00 -7.76
C PHE A 96 24.48 1.08 -8.84
N SER A 97 25.28 1.06 -9.92
CA SER A 97 25.22 2.08 -10.98
C SER A 97 24.20 1.77 -12.08
N THR A 98 23.73 0.53 -12.23
CA THR A 98 22.84 0.10 -13.33
C THR A 98 21.35 0.07 -12.97
N GLY A 99 20.97 0.31 -11.71
CA GLY A 99 19.56 0.25 -11.28
C GLY A 99 18.94 -1.15 -11.26
N ALA A 100 19.74 -2.22 -11.45
CA ALA A 100 19.29 -3.62 -11.46
C ALA A 100 18.55 -4.05 -10.16
N ARG A 101 18.78 -3.32 -9.06
CA ARG A 101 18.11 -3.53 -7.77
C ARG A 101 16.79 -2.79 -7.61
N LYS A 102 16.41 -1.89 -8.50
CA LYS A 102 15.12 -1.22 -8.41
C LYS A 102 14.04 -2.17 -8.93
N LYS A 103 13.16 -2.62 -8.04
CA LYS A 103 12.00 -3.45 -8.40
C LYS A 103 10.72 -2.73 -8.02
N GLU A 104 9.67 -2.96 -8.81
CA GLU A 104 8.37 -2.35 -8.53
C GLU A 104 7.72 -2.96 -7.28
N LYS A 105 7.26 -2.08 -6.40
CA LYS A 105 6.33 -2.38 -5.31
C LYS A 105 4.98 -1.75 -5.66
N ILE A 106 3.90 -2.50 -5.45
CA ILE A 106 2.54 -2.05 -5.77
C ILE A 106 1.75 -1.92 -4.47
N GLU A 107 1.17 -0.75 -4.25
CA GLU A 107 0.42 -0.42 -3.06
C GLU A 107 -0.95 0.18 -3.41
N CYS A 108 -1.97 -0.17 -2.64
CA CYS A 108 -3.29 0.44 -2.78
C CYS A 108 -3.25 1.90 -2.33
N ALA A 109 -3.64 2.83 -3.21
CA ALA A 109 -3.66 4.25 -2.92
C ALA A 109 -4.63 4.58 -1.77
N VAL A 110 -5.77 3.90 -1.76
CA VAL A 110 -6.86 4.13 -0.79
C VAL A 110 -6.47 3.70 0.62
N CYS A 111 -6.13 2.43 0.81
CA CYS A 111 -5.92 1.93 2.16
C CYS A 111 -4.42 1.81 2.52
N GLY A 112 -3.52 1.65 1.56
CA GLY A 112 -2.10 1.33 1.80
C GLY A 112 -1.84 -0.15 2.02
N TYR A 113 -2.70 -1.02 1.48
CA TYR A 113 -2.41 -2.45 1.46
C TYR A 113 -1.37 -2.72 0.39
N ILE A 114 -0.30 -3.45 0.74
CA ILE A 114 0.71 -3.85 -0.22
C ILE A 114 0.16 -5.00 -1.06
N ILE A 115 -0.07 -4.73 -2.34
CA ILE A 115 -0.60 -5.68 -3.32
C ILE A 115 0.54 -6.60 -3.78
N PHE A 116 1.71 -6.02 -4.04
CA PHE A 116 2.92 -6.74 -4.39
C PHE A 116 4.12 -6.09 -3.70
N ASP A 117 4.93 -6.92 -3.04
CA ASP A 117 6.23 -6.51 -2.49
C ASP A 117 7.31 -7.45 -3.03
N PRO A 118 8.28 -6.94 -3.81
CA PRO A 118 9.33 -7.77 -4.39
C PRO A 118 10.18 -8.44 -3.30
N ASN A 119 10.33 -7.83 -2.13
CA ASN A 119 11.11 -8.40 -1.02
C ASN A 119 10.31 -9.46 -0.24
N ARG A 120 8.96 -9.39 -0.22
CA ARG A 120 8.12 -10.35 0.54
C ARG A 120 7.83 -11.63 -0.21
N SER A 121 7.62 -11.55 -1.53
CA SER A 121 7.36 -12.73 -2.38
C SER A 121 8.51 -13.75 -2.32
N LEU A 122 9.75 -13.26 -2.18
CA LEU A 122 10.93 -14.11 -2.05
C LEU A 122 10.99 -14.82 -0.69
N VAL A 123 10.68 -14.14 0.42
CA VAL A 123 10.65 -14.76 1.76
C VAL A 123 9.71 -15.97 1.79
N ILE A 124 8.54 -15.84 1.16
CA ILE A 124 7.58 -16.95 1.05
C ILE A 124 8.15 -18.09 0.20
N GLY A 125 8.84 -17.77 -0.90
CA GLY A 125 9.52 -18.77 -1.74
C GLY A 125 10.63 -19.53 -0.99
N ILE A 126 11.42 -18.83 -0.17
CA ILE A 126 12.47 -19.43 0.67
C ILE A 126 11.84 -20.34 1.72
N LEU A 127 10.83 -19.87 2.45
CA LEU A 127 10.16 -20.67 3.48
C LEU A 127 9.55 -21.96 2.90
N LYS A 128 8.92 -21.90 1.71
CA LYS A 128 8.42 -23.09 1.03
C LYS A 128 9.53 -24.09 0.72
N LYS A 129 10.64 -23.65 0.13
CA LYS A 129 11.79 -24.51 -0.18
C LYS A 129 12.38 -25.15 1.08
N VAL A 130 12.49 -24.41 2.19
CA VAL A 130 12.99 -24.93 3.47
C VAL A 130 12.04 -26.02 4.02
N VAL A 131 10.73 -25.78 3.97
CA VAL A 131 9.74 -26.77 4.40
C VAL A 131 9.79 -28.04 3.54
N ASP A 132 9.93 -27.91 2.23
CA ASP A 132 10.03 -29.06 1.32
C ASP A 132 11.34 -29.86 1.53
N LEU A 133 12.44 -29.18 1.85
CA LEU A 133 13.71 -29.84 2.21
C LEU A 133 13.64 -30.58 3.55
N ILE A 134 12.88 -30.08 4.52
CA ILE A 134 12.66 -30.76 5.82
C ILE A 134 11.74 -31.97 5.65
N LYS A 135 10.73 -31.91 4.78
CA LYS A 135 9.78 -33.01 4.55
C LYS A 135 10.33 -34.18 3.73
N ASN A 136 11.36 -33.92 2.93
CA ASN A 136 12.02 -34.94 2.09
C ASN A 136 13.30 -35.52 2.75
N ARG A 137 13.46 -35.33 4.06
CA ARG A 137 14.42 -36.01 4.93
C ARG A 137 13.66 -36.94 5.87
#